data_AF-A0A840UFY4-F1
#
_entry.id   AF-A0A840UFY4-F1
#
_cell.length_a   1.000
_cell.length_b   1.000
_cell.length_c   1.000
_cell.angle_alpha   90.00
_cell.angle_beta   90.00
_cell.angle_gamma   90.00
#
_symmetry.space_group_name_H-M   'P 1'
#
loop_
_entity.id
_entity.type
_entity.pdbx_description
1 polymer ?
#
loop_
_entity_poly.entity_id
_entity_poly.type
_entity_poly.pdbx_seq_one_letter_code
_entity_poly.pdbx_strand_id
1 'polypeptide(L)'
;MAKRGQAAYNEHRTHCRKPYKLDNDLFEPFIQWLVKQVREKHWSLDVCVGYAKLHQLFPRDEMVCTKTLYNMLWADKLPITIFEVPCVISRKQHRKWNRKNKRILGRSIDERPAIVDEHEELGHWEADTVVGKRQGKESVVFTMVERITNHYIAIKIPGRNSAGVSQAMDQLHEQYGDR
;
A
#
# COMPACT_ATOMS: atom_id res chain seq x y z
N MET A 1 -34.04 31.37 10.32
CA MET A 1 -33.03 30.36 10.74
C MET A 1 -32.19 30.90 11.89
N ALA A 2 -32.20 30.22 13.04
CA ALA A 2 -31.70 30.71 14.33
C ALA A 2 -30.16 30.73 14.45
N LYS A 3 -29.50 31.75 13.91
CA LYS A 3 -28.04 31.93 13.98
C LYS A 3 -27.52 32.20 15.41
N ARG A 4 -28.32 32.85 16.27
CA ARG A 4 -27.92 33.21 17.65
C ARG A 4 -27.79 31.99 18.58
N GLY A 5 -28.66 30.99 18.42
CA GLY A 5 -28.61 29.77 19.23
C GLY A 5 -27.36 28.93 18.97
N GLN A 6 -26.94 28.84 17.71
CA GLN A 6 -25.72 28.11 17.33
C GLN A 6 -24.46 28.81 17.84
N ALA A 7 -24.43 30.15 17.85
CA ALA A 7 -23.30 30.93 18.37
C ALA A 7 -23.12 30.72 19.88
N ALA A 8 -24.19 30.88 20.66
CA ALA A 8 -24.17 30.64 22.10
C ALA A 8 -23.81 29.18 22.45
N TYR A 9 -24.32 28.21 21.66
CA TYR A 9 -23.95 26.81 21.81
C TYR A 9 -22.46 26.57 21.59
N ASN A 10 -21.87 27.17 20.55
CA ASN A 10 -20.44 27.04 20.27
C ASN A 10 -19.57 27.71 21.36
N GLU A 11 -20.00 28.86 21.90
CA GLU A 11 -19.33 29.58 22.97
C GLU A 11 -19.38 28.83 24.32
N HIS A 12 -20.51 28.20 24.66
CA HIS A 12 -20.55 27.35 25.84
C HIS A 12 -19.71 26.08 25.66
N ARG A 13 -19.62 25.57 24.42
CA ARG A 13 -18.84 24.36 24.11
C ARG A 13 -17.33 24.56 24.23
N THR A 14 -16.81 25.79 24.12
CA THR A 14 -15.39 26.07 24.41
C THR A 14 -15.09 25.92 25.90
N HIS A 15 -16.02 26.33 26.77
CA HIS A 15 -15.89 26.23 28.24
C HIS A 15 -16.14 24.80 28.77
N CYS A 16 -16.90 23.96 28.05
CA CYS A 16 -17.19 22.59 28.46
C CYS A 16 -16.10 21.56 28.12
N ARG A 17 -15.02 21.97 27.44
CA ARG A 17 -13.92 21.07 27.09
C ARG A 17 -12.80 21.21 28.12
N LYS A 18 -12.35 20.09 28.68
CA LYS A 18 -11.10 20.07 29.44
C LYS A 18 -9.98 20.60 28.54
N PRO A 19 -9.19 21.61 28.97
CA PRO A 19 -8.10 22.13 28.17
C PRO A 19 -7.17 20.98 27.77
N TYR A 20 -6.67 21.03 26.53
CA TYR A 20 -5.80 19.99 26.02
C TYR A 20 -4.55 19.98 26.90
N LYS A 21 -4.04 18.80 27.29
CA LYS A 21 -2.84 18.70 28.16
C LYS A 21 -1.60 19.41 27.57
N LEU A 22 -1.65 19.82 26.30
CA LEU A 22 -0.62 20.56 25.59
C LEU A 22 -0.47 22.02 26.00
N ASP A 23 -1.51 22.64 26.55
CA ASP A 23 -1.41 24.04 27.02
C ASP A 23 -0.72 24.14 28.40
N ASN A 24 -0.08 23.05 28.82
CA ASN A 24 0.54 22.92 30.13
C ASN A 24 2.02 22.57 29.94
N ASP A 25 2.88 23.54 30.23
CA ASP A 25 4.35 23.46 30.08
C ASP A 25 4.98 22.29 30.86
N LEU A 26 4.22 21.69 31.80
CA LEU A 26 4.64 20.54 32.59
C LEU A 26 5.05 19.31 31.75
N PHE A 27 4.49 19.12 30.55
CA PHE A 27 4.77 17.93 29.74
C PHE A 27 5.92 18.14 28.74
N GLU A 28 6.38 19.38 28.55
CA GLU A 28 7.38 19.74 27.54
C GLU A 28 8.70 18.95 27.71
N PRO A 29 9.27 18.79 28.92
CA PRO A 29 10.52 18.03 29.10
C PRO A 29 10.39 16.56 28.67
N PHE A 30 9.24 15.95 28.95
CA PHE A 30 8.96 14.58 28.56
C PHE A 30 8.81 14.43 27.05
N ILE A 31 8.12 15.37 26.38
CA ILE A 31 7.95 15.36 24.93
C ILE A 31 9.29 15.55 24.22
N GLN A 32 10.13 16.50 24.66
CA GLN A 32 11.46 16.71 24.09
C GLN A 32 12.35 15.47 24.23
N TRP A 33 12.35 14.84 25.41
CA TRP A 33 13.09 13.59 25.61
C TRP A 33 12.56 12.46 24.71
N LEU A 34 11.24 12.32 24.59
CA LEU A 34 10.61 11.31 23.75
C LEU A 34 10.98 11.49 22.27
N VAL A 35 10.92 12.72 21.76
CA VAL A 35 11.29 13.06 20.38
C VAL A 35 12.74 12.69 20.11
N LYS A 36 13.64 12.97 21.06
CA LYS A 36 15.04 12.56 20.99
C LYS A 36 15.18 11.03 20.90
N GLN A 37 14.48 10.26 21.73
CA GLN A 37 14.55 8.80 21.68
C GLN A 37 13.98 8.20 20.39
N VAL A 38 12.91 8.79 19.85
CA VAL A 38 12.32 8.38 18.56
C VAL A 38 13.32 8.61 17.43
N ARG A 39 14.00 9.76 17.38
CA ARG A 39 14.95 10.09 16.31
C ARG A 39 16.29 9.36 16.42
N GLU A 40 16.86 9.25 17.62
CA GLU A 40 18.20 8.65 17.81
C GLU A 40 18.16 7.12 17.87
N LYS A 41 17.14 6.56 18.52
CA LYS A 41 17.07 5.11 18.80
C LYS A 41 15.96 4.40 18.04
N HIS A 42 15.16 5.12 17.24
CA HIS A 42 14.02 4.58 16.52
C HIS A 42 13.05 3.81 17.43
N TRP A 43 12.78 4.35 18.62
CA TRP A 43 11.84 3.76 19.57
C TRP A 43 10.39 4.08 19.20
N SER A 44 9.47 3.15 19.49
CA SER A 44 8.04 3.43 19.42
C SER A 44 7.59 4.27 20.63
N LEU A 45 6.46 4.96 20.51
CA LEU A 45 5.90 5.76 21.60
C LEU A 45 5.62 4.90 22.85
N ASP A 46 5.17 3.65 22.66
CA ASP A 46 4.95 2.70 23.74
C ASP A 46 6.26 2.34 24.47
N VAL A 47 7.35 2.13 23.73
CA VAL A 47 8.67 1.85 24.31
C VAL A 47 9.16 3.06 25.10
N CYS A 48 9.03 4.28 24.57
CA CYS A 48 9.43 5.50 25.28
C CYS A 48 8.69 5.63 26.63
N VAL A 49 7.37 5.46 26.64
CA VAL A 49 6.56 5.56 27.87
C VAL A 49 6.88 4.43 28.84
N GLY A 50 7.03 3.19 28.35
CA GLY A 50 7.37 2.03 29.16
C GLY A 50 8.74 2.18 29.83
N TYR A 51 9.74 2.61 29.05
CA TYR A 51 11.10 2.85 29.53
C TYR A 51 11.15 3.95 30.58
N ALA A 52 10.50 5.09 30.33
CA ALA A 52 10.44 6.19 31.29
C ALA A 52 9.76 5.80 32.61
N LYS A 53 8.72 4.96 32.56
CA LYS A 53 8.07 4.42 33.76
C LYS A 53 8.95 3.44 34.53
N LEU A 54 9.62 2.53 33.82
CA LEU A 54 10.49 1.52 34.43
C LEU A 54 11.67 2.16 35.17
N HIS A 55 12.29 3.16 34.53
CA HIS A 55 13.46 3.86 35.07
C HIS A 55 13.11 5.10 35.91
N GLN A 56 11.82 5.38 36.13
CA GLN A 56 11.32 6.53 36.90
C GLN A 56 11.95 7.86 36.47
N LEU A 57 12.13 8.06 35.15
CA LEU A 57 12.80 9.24 34.59
C LEU A 57 12.01 10.54 34.79
N PHE A 58 10.69 10.42 34.92
CA PHE A 58 9.78 11.54 35.09
C PHE A 58 8.70 11.19 36.12
N PRO A 59 8.19 12.18 36.90
CA PRO A 59 7.00 12.01 37.72
C PRO A 59 5.79 11.61 36.88
N ARG A 60 4.87 10.81 37.45
CA ARG A 60 3.66 10.37 36.73
C ARG A 60 2.78 11.52 36.24
N ASP A 61 2.79 12.63 36.96
CA ASP A 61 1.97 13.81 36.64
C ASP A 61 2.54 14.64 35.47
N GLU A 62 3.83 14.48 35.18
CA GLU A 62 4.54 15.09 34.03
C GLU A 62 4.62 14.15 32.82
N MET A 63 4.10 12.93 32.95
CA MET A 63 4.07 11.94 31.87
C MET A 63 2.71 11.90 31.16
N VAL A 64 2.78 11.77 29.84
CA VAL A 64 1.61 11.55 28.99
C VAL A 64 1.44 10.06 28.73
N CYS A 65 0.19 9.56 28.76
CA CYS A 65 -0.08 8.17 28.43
C CYS A 65 0.08 7.91 26.92
N THR A 66 0.43 6.67 26.55
CA THR A 66 0.68 6.26 25.16
C THR A 66 -0.47 6.62 24.22
N LYS A 67 -1.71 6.35 24.64
CA LYS A 67 -2.92 6.68 23.87
C LYS A 67 -3.01 8.18 23.54
N THR A 68 -2.67 9.05 24.49
CA THR A 68 -2.70 10.50 24.27
C THR A 68 -1.58 10.92 23.32
N LEU A 69 -0.38 10.35 23.43
CA LEU A 69 0.72 10.60 22.49
C LEU A 69 0.33 10.21 21.06
N TYR A 70 -0.26 9.04 20.84
CA TYR A 70 -0.74 8.63 19.52
C TYR A 70 -1.84 9.57 18.99
N ASN A 71 -2.80 9.96 19.83
CA ASN A 71 -3.84 10.93 19.42
C ASN A 71 -3.22 12.28 19.02
N MET A 72 -2.17 12.71 19.71
CA MET A 72 -1.45 13.95 19.39
C MET A 72 -0.63 13.83 18.11
N LEU A 73 -0.01 12.67 17.86
CA LEU A 73 0.70 12.38 16.62
C LEU A 73 -0.25 12.46 15.42
N TRP A 74 -1.43 11.84 15.51
CA TRP A 74 -2.44 11.89 14.45
C TRP A 74 -3.09 13.27 14.27
N ALA A 75 -3.10 14.09 15.33
CA ALA A 75 -3.59 15.46 15.28
C ALA A 75 -2.51 16.48 14.89
N ASP A 76 -1.31 16.01 14.51
CA ASP A 76 -0.15 16.84 14.13
C ASP A 76 0.25 17.88 15.20
N LYS A 77 0.14 17.49 16.47
CA LYS A 77 0.44 18.35 17.64
C LYS A 77 1.73 17.97 18.36
N LEU A 78 2.51 17.04 17.81
CA LEU A 78 3.82 16.67 18.32
C LEU A 78 4.88 17.22 17.36
N PRO A 79 6.08 17.57 17.85
CA PRO A 79 7.21 17.95 16.99
C PRO A 79 7.87 16.74 16.31
N ILE A 80 7.06 15.72 15.98
CA ILE A 80 7.41 14.52 15.21
C ILE A 80 6.27 14.16 14.26
N THR A 81 6.62 13.64 13.09
CA THR A 81 5.65 13.20 12.08
C THR A 81 5.37 11.70 12.17
N ILE A 82 4.24 11.27 11.59
CA ILE A 82 3.83 9.86 11.51
C ILE A 82 4.92 9.00 10.84
N PHE A 83 5.71 9.58 9.93
CA PHE A 83 6.78 8.89 9.20
C PHE A 83 8.04 8.65 10.04
N GLU A 84 8.26 9.45 11.09
CA GLU A 84 9.42 9.29 11.99
C GLU A 84 9.19 8.20 13.04
N VAL A 85 7.92 7.86 13.32
CA VAL A 85 7.58 6.88 14.36
C VAL A 85 7.46 5.47 13.76
N PRO A 86 8.23 4.49 14.26
CA PRO A 86 8.18 3.12 13.75
C PRO A 86 6.80 2.50 13.98
N CYS A 87 6.41 1.60 13.07
CA CYS A 87 5.21 0.77 13.15
C CYS A 87 3.85 1.51 13.10
N VAL A 88 3.81 2.84 12.92
CA VAL A 88 2.54 3.59 12.83
C VAL A 88 1.84 3.39 11.48
N ILE A 89 2.62 3.32 10.40
CA ILE A 89 2.11 3.15 9.02
C ILE A 89 2.17 1.67 8.58
N SER A 90 2.34 0.74 9.53
CA SER A 90 2.49 -0.69 9.18
C SER A 90 1.25 -1.20 8.45
N ARG A 91 1.42 -1.65 7.21
CA ARG A 91 0.38 -2.37 6.47
C ARG A 91 0.07 -3.66 7.21
N LYS A 92 -1.23 -3.97 7.37
CA LYS A 92 -1.67 -5.25 7.95
C LYS A 92 -1.07 -6.39 7.12
N GLN A 93 -0.15 -7.14 7.72
CA GLN A 93 0.41 -8.31 7.04
C GLN A 93 -0.67 -9.38 6.96
N HIS A 94 -1.09 -9.72 5.74
CA HIS A 94 -1.97 -10.86 5.52
C HIS A 94 -1.18 -12.15 5.70
N ARG A 95 -1.73 -13.08 6.47
CA ARG A 95 -1.15 -14.42 6.64
C ARG A 95 -0.99 -15.05 5.25
N LYS A 96 0.24 -15.39 4.86
CA LYS A 96 0.51 -16.10 3.61
C LYS A 96 -0.11 -17.49 3.72
N TRP A 97 -1.18 -17.74 2.98
CA TRP A 97 -1.75 -19.07 2.84
C TRP A 97 -1.00 -19.79 1.71
N ASN A 98 -0.17 -20.78 2.05
CA ASN A 98 0.45 -21.66 1.06
C ASN A 98 -0.61 -22.64 0.54
N ARG A 99 -1.46 -22.19 -0.38
CA ARG A 99 -2.54 -23.01 -0.95
C ARG A 99 -1.93 -23.87 -2.04
N LYS A 100 -1.99 -25.20 -1.89
CA LYS A 100 -1.68 -26.09 -3.01
C LYS A 100 -2.68 -25.82 -4.13
N ASN A 101 -2.18 -25.51 -5.33
CA ASN A 101 -3.01 -25.33 -6.51
C ASN A 101 -3.79 -26.62 -6.78
N LYS A 102 -5.11 -26.52 -6.94
CA LYS A 102 -5.96 -27.70 -7.22
C LYS A 102 -5.73 -28.29 -8.62
N ARG A 103 -5.10 -27.53 -9.51
CA ARG A 103 -4.77 -27.90 -10.89
C ARG A 103 -3.35 -27.46 -11.19
N ILE A 104 -2.60 -28.30 -11.89
CA ILE A 104 -1.28 -27.98 -12.43
C ILE A 104 -1.52 -27.52 -13.86
N LEU A 105 -1.27 -26.24 -14.15
CA LEU A 105 -1.54 -25.62 -15.45
C LEU A 105 -0.31 -25.61 -16.38
N GLY A 106 0.77 -26.29 -15.99
CA GLY A 106 2.02 -26.33 -16.72
C GLY A 106 3.23 -26.10 -15.81
N ARG A 107 4.39 -25.86 -16.43
CA ARG A 107 5.63 -25.45 -15.77
C ARG A 107 5.51 -24.03 -15.20
N SER A 108 6.21 -23.75 -14.11
CA SER A 108 6.23 -22.37 -13.58
C SER A 108 6.90 -21.44 -14.59
N ILE A 109 6.50 -20.16 -14.58
CA ILE A 109 7.22 -19.11 -15.33
C ILE A 109 8.66 -19.01 -14.81
N ASP A 110 8.87 -19.24 -13.52
CA ASP A 110 10.20 -19.23 -12.88
C ASP A 110 11.13 -20.36 -13.38
N GLU A 111 10.59 -21.38 -14.06
CA GLU A 111 11.37 -22.49 -14.62
C GLU A 111 11.84 -22.23 -16.05
N ARG A 112 11.57 -21.05 -16.62
CA ARG A 112 12.05 -20.70 -17.96
C ARG A 112 13.60 -20.60 -17.95
N PRO A 113 14.27 -21.09 -19.00
CA PRO A 113 15.72 -20.94 -19.08
C PRO A 113 16.09 -19.46 -19.22
N ALA A 114 17.19 -19.05 -18.57
CA ALA A 114 17.63 -17.65 -18.48
C ALA A 114 17.81 -16.98 -19.86
N ILE A 115 18.19 -17.77 -20.87
CA ILE A 115 18.36 -17.33 -22.26
C ILE A 115 17.11 -16.63 -22.85
N VAL A 116 15.91 -16.96 -22.35
CA VAL A 116 14.65 -16.33 -22.78
C VAL A 116 14.53 -14.89 -22.30
N ASP A 117 15.11 -14.56 -21.15
CA ASP A 117 15.11 -13.21 -20.58
C ASP A 117 16.27 -12.34 -21.11
N GLU A 118 17.32 -12.97 -21.66
CA GLU A 118 18.51 -12.30 -22.19
C GLU A 118 18.25 -11.59 -23.55
N HIS A 119 17.12 -11.87 -24.21
CA HIS A 119 16.71 -11.28 -25.48
C HIS A 119 17.78 -11.38 -26.59
N GLU A 120 18.49 -12.51 -26.67
CA GLU A 120 19.58 -12.73 -27.62
C GLU A 120 19.18 -13.58 -28.85
N GLU A 121 18.20 -14.48 -28.70
CA GLU A 121 17.71 -15.35 -29.79
C GLU A 121 16.36 -14.90 -30.40
N LEU A 122 16.29 -14.84 -31.74
CA LEU A 122 15.07 -14.55 -32.47
C LEU A 122 14.09 -15.73 -32.38
N GLY A 123 12.79 -15.41 -32.31
CA GLY A 123 11.72 -16.42 -32.34
C GLY A 123 11.07 -16.69 -30.97
N HIS A 124 11.47 -15.93 -29.94
CA HIS A 124 10.76 -15.90 -28.67
C HIS A 124 9.62 -14.88 -28.72
N TRP A 125 8.39 -15.39 -28.68
CA TRP A 125 7.16 -14.59 -28.70
C TRP A 125 6.48 -14.59 -27.33
N GLU A 126 6.13 -13.40 -26.86
CA GLU A 126 5.23 -13.22 -25.70
C GLU A 126 3.82 -12.96 -26.20
N ALA A 127 2.86 -13.74 -25.71
CA ALA A 127 1.44 -13.56 -25.97
C ALA A 127 0.71 -13.10 -24.71
N ASP A 128 -0.12 -12.07 -24.82
CA ASP A 128 -0.99 -11.56 -23.76
C ASP A 128 -2.39 -11.19 -24.29
N THR A 129 -3.31 -10.86 -23.38
CA THR A 129 -4.66 -10.43 -23.69
C THR A 129 -5.01 -9.14 -22.95
N VAL A 130 -5.37 -8.10 -23.70
CA VAL A 130 -5.80 -6.82 -23.16
C VAL A 130 -7.32 -6.72 -23.20
N VAL A 131 -7.93 -6.36 -22.07
CA VAL A 131 -9.39 -6.19 -21.94
C VAL A 131 -9.73 -4.70 -21.95
N GLY A 132 -10.53 -4.26 -22.93
CA GLY A 132 -10.99 -2.88 -23.05
C GLY A 132 -12.01 -2.46 -21.99
N LYS A 133 -12.13 -1.14 -21.76
CA LYS A 133 -13.07 -0.54 -20.79
C LYS A 133 -14.52 -0.68 -21.28
N ARG A 134 -15.45 -1.01 -20.37
CA ARG A 134 -16.78 -1.57 -20.65
C ARG A 134 -17.88 -0.54 -20.98
N GLN A 135 -18.70 -0.86 -21.99
CA GLN A 135 -20.13 -0.53 -22.11
C GLN A 135 -20.91 -1.77 -22.61
N GLY A 136 -20.94 -2.84 -21.82
CA GLY A 136 -21.79 -4.01 -22.11
C GLY A 136 -21.28 -5.02 -23.16
N LYS A 137 -20.12 -4.78 -23.79
CA LYS A 137 -19.42 -5.76 -24.64
C LYS A 137 -17.97 -5.89 -24.20
N GLU A 138 -17.50 -7.11 -23.94
CA GLU A 138 -16.07 -7.36 -23.70
C GLU A 138 -15.37 -7.36 -25.06
N SER A 139 -14.62 -6.31 -25.35
CA SER A 139 -13.65 -6.34 -26.44
C SER A 139 -12.31 -6.76 -25.86
N VAL A 140 -11.84 -7.94 -26.25
CA VAL A 140 -10.54 -8.44 -25.86
C VAL A 140 -9.63 -8.39 -27.08
N VAL A 141 -8.39 -7.96 -26.87
CA VAL A 141 -7.37 -7.94 -27.91
C VAL A 141 -6.29 -8.94 -27.48
N PHE A 142 -6.02 -9.92 -28.33
CA PHE A 142 -4.85 -10.76 -28.24
C PHE A 142 -3.65 -9.99 -28.78
N THR A 143 -2.56 -9.98 -28.03
CA THR A 143 -1.32 -9.29 -28.41
C THR A 143 -0.18 -10.28 -28.41
N MET A 144 0.65 -10.26 -29.45
CA MET A 144 1.82 -11.11 -29.56
C MET A 144 3.03 -10.26 -29.94
N VAL A 145 4.12 -10.37 -29.18
CA VAL A 145 5.31 -9.53 -29.31
C VAL A 145 6.56 -10.39 -29.38
N GLU A 146 7.37 -10.18 -30.40
CA GLU A 146 8.69 -10.81 -30.51
C GLU A 146 9.70 -10.04 -29.64
N ARG A 147 10.46 -10.76 -28.81
CA ARG A 147 11.26 -10.17 -27.72
C ARG A 147 12.44 -9.30 -28.16
N ILE A 148 12.98 -9.50 -29.36
CA ILE A 148 14.19 -8.81 -29.83
C ILE A 148 13.83 -7.68 -30.79
N THR A 149 13.10 -8.04 -31.83
CA THR A 149 12.65 -7.15 -32.90
C THR A 149 11.53 -6.23 -32.43
N ASN A 150 10.89 -6.53 -31.30
CA ASN A 150 9.68 -5.87 -30.82
C ASN A 150 8.56 -5.86 -31.88
N HIS A 151 8.55 -6.86 -32.76
CA HIS A 151 7.50 -7.01 -33.75
C HIS A 151 6.18 -7.29 -33.02
N TYR A 152 5.20 -6.42 -33.24
CA TYR A 152 3.96 -6.39 -32.47
C TYR A 152 2.77 -6.74 -33.36
N ILE A 153 2.01 -7.76 -32.96
CA ILE A 153 0.78 -8.19 -33.62
C ILE A 153 -0.38 -8.06 -32.64
N ALA A 154 -1.49 -7.50 -33.08
CA ALA A 154 -2.72 -7.39 -32.29
C ALA A 154 -3.93 -7.88 -33.07
N ILE A 155 -4.67 -8.82 -32.48
CA ILE A 155 -5.85 -9.45 -33.07
C ILE A 155 -7.03 -9.27 -32.12
N LYS A 156 -8.17 -8.82 -32.64
CA LYS A 156 -9.39 -8.69 -31.85
C LYS A 156 -10.04 -10.07 -31.68
N ILE A 157 -10.28 -10.47 -30.44
CA ILE A 157 -10.90 -11.76 -30.10
C ILE A 157 -12.21 -11.56 -29.34
N PRO A 158 -13.15 -12.53 -29.41
CA PRO A 158 -14.47 -12.41 -28.77
C PRO A 158 -14.42 -12.43 -27.24
N GLY A 159 -13.36 -12.98 -26.62
CA GLY A 159 -13.23 -13.04 -25.17
C GLY A 159 -11.91 -13.64 -24.68
N ARG A 160 -11.61 -13.47 -23.38
CA ARG A 160 -10.41 -14.02 -22.71
C ARG A 160 -10.63 -15.47 -22.29
N ASN A 161 -10.94 -16.33 -23.26
CA ASN A 161 -11.08 -17.77 -23.05
C ASN A 161 -10.16 -18.52 -24.03
N SER A 162 -9.96 -19.81 -23.80
CA SER A 162 -9.12 -20.65 -24.66
C SER A 162 -9.61 -20.63 -26.11
N ALA A 163 -10.93 -20.61 -26.33
CA ALA A 163 -11.52 -20.55 -27.68
C ALA A 163 -11.12 -19.27 -28.44
N GLY A 164 -11.17 -18.11 -27.78
CA GLY A 164 -10.76 -16.83 -28.37
C GLY A 164 -9.26 -16.78 -28.68
N VAL A 165 -8.43 -17.36 -27.82
CA VAL A 165 -6.99 -17.46 -28.06
C VAL A 165 -6.68 -18.43 -29.21
N SER A 166 -7.32 -19.61 -29.26
CA SER A 166 -7.17 -20.54 -30.37
C SER A 166 -7.55 -19.90 -31.71
N GLN A 167 -8.67 -19.16 -31.75
CA GLN A 167 -9.08 -18.42 -32.94
C GLN A 167 -8.01 -17.42 -33.42
N ALA A 168 -7.32 -16.72 -32.50
CA ALA A 168 -6.23 -15.83 -32.87
C ALA A 168 -5.01 -16.60 -33.39
N MET A 169 -4.67 -17.75 -32.78
CA MET A 169 -3.57 -18.60 -33.25
C MET A 169 -3.84 -19.19 -34.64
N ASP A 170 -5.08 -19.59 -34.91
CA ASP A 170 -5.50 -20.09 -36.24
C ASP A 170 -5.34 -19.01 -37.31
N GLN A 171 -5.74 -17.76 -37.00
CA GLN A 171 -5.54 -16.61 -37.90
C GLN A 171 -4.07 -16.32 -38.16
N LEU A 172 -3.22 -16.41 -37.14
CA LEU A 172 -1.77 -16.26 -37.28
C LEU A 172 -1.19 -17.35 -38.16
N HIS A 173 -1.64 -18.59 -37.98
CA HIS A 173 -1.18 -19.72 -38.78
C HIS A 173 -1.60 -19.59 -40.25
N GLU A 174 -2.82 -19.13 -40.53
CA GLU A 174 -3.27 -18.86 -41.90
C GLU A 174 -2.45 -17.74 -42.57
N GLN A 175 -2.07 -16.70 -41.82
CA GLN A 175 -1.32 -15.56 -42.37
C GLN A 175 0.18 -15.82 -42.56
N TYR A 176 0.79 -16.61 -41.66
CA TYR A 176 2.24 -16.75 -41.56
C TYR A 176 2.74 -18.19 -41.60
N GLY A 177 1.86 -19.20 -41.59
CA GLY A 177 2.23 -20.62 -41.44
C GLY A 177 2.77 -21.31 -42.69
N ASP A 178 2.49 -20.78 -43.89
CA ASP A 178 2.92 -21.36 -45.17
C ASP A 178 4.23 -20.77 -45.72
N ARG A 179 5.06 -20.15 -44.86
CA ARG A 179 6.35 -19.57 -45.24
C ARG A 179 7.53 -20.24 -44.55
#